data_AF-A0A9Q1H2R3-F1
#
_entry.id   AF-A0A9Q1H2R3-F1
#
_cell.length_a   1.000
_cell.length_b   1.000
_cell.length_c   1.000
_cell.angle_alpha   90.00
_cell.angle_beta   90.00
_cell.angle_gamma   90.00
#
_symmetry.space_group_name_H-M   'P 1'
#
loop_
_entity.id
_entity.type
_entity.pdbx_description
1 polymer ?
#
loop_
_entity_poly.entity_id
_entity_poly.type
_entity_poly.pdbx_seq_one_letter_code
_entity_poly.pdbx_strand_id
1 'polypeptide(L)'
;MANFIMKAVKEATEVGNVPTSPAPKRARLEDIDDDISSIFNAFHTANEIEASPNILDTVLNELDDEDTGPPIEQKVADMVTKVQTNKMSEEKFKEKCKKYSRPSNCDMLQQTKVNQLIWEKLRPATSRSRDIKFQKCQTATKGIIALTETVKLLLSCPNVEKSIIHGIFDAITLVAQGNLELNLARRELLKPDLSQDFQQLCSQNVPVTTQLFGDDIEKRVKDIAASTKIGAKVSYRGNYHSRGYRGRGRPFLARGKSWAFRPPVAGRVSKKN
;
A
#
# COMPACT_ATOMS: atom_id res chain seq x y z
N MET A 1 7.50 -17.11 33.36
CA MET A 1 7.58 -15.98 32.39
C MET A 1 6.52 -14.89 32.59
N ALA A 2 5.35 -15.17 33.16
CA ALA A 2 4.30 -14.15 33.37
C ALA A 2 4.61 -13.07 34.44
N ASN A 3 5.51 -13.36 35.40
CA ASN A 3 5.79 -12.44 36.51
C ASN A 3 6.81 -11.33 36.20
N PHE A 4 7.49 -11.39 35.06
CA PHE A 4 8.49 -10.38 34.67
C PHE A 4 7.85 -9.20 33.91
N ILE A 5 6.75 -9.44 33.20
CA ILE A 5 6.05 -8.43 32.40
C ILE A 5 5.20 -7.50 33.28
N MET A 6 4.64 -8.00 34.38
CA MET A 6 3.83 -7.19 35.31
C MET A 6 4.67 -6.23 36.18
N LYS A 7 5.98 -6.44 36.29
CA LYS A 7 6.87 -5.54 37.05
C LYS A 7 7.24 -4.29 36.24
N ALA A 8 7.40 -4.42 34.92
CA ALA A 8 7.74 -3.31 34.03
C ALA A 8 6.57 -2.34 33.78
N VAL A 9 5.32 -2.80 33.89
CA VAL A 9 4.13 -1.93 33.73
C VAL A 9 3.84 -1.10 34.99
N LYS A 10 4.34 -1.53 36.16
CA LYS A 10 4.06 -0.86 37.45
C LYS A 10 5.06 0.26 37.79
N GLU A 11 6.22 0.30 37.13
CA GLU A 11 7.26 1.33 37.32
C GLU A 11 7.09 2.56 36.39
N ALA A 12 6.08 2.57 35.50
CA ALA A 12 5.86 3.68 34.56
C ALA A 12 4.71 4.65 34.95
N THR A 13 4.08 4.49 36.12
CA THR A 13 2.87 5.26 36.51
C THR A 13 3.04 6.25 37.64
N GLU A 14 4.25 6.57 38.09
CA GLU A 14 4.46 7.65 39.07
C GLU A 14 5.52 8.64 38.56
N VAL A 15 5.04 9.80 38.10
CA VAL A 15 5.50 11.16 38.43
C VAL A 15 4.75 12.11 37.49
N GLY A 16 3.81 12.87 38.07
CA GLY A 16 3.13 13.96 37.39
C GLY A 16 3.99 15.23 37.33
N ASN A 17 3.77 16.08 36.33
CA ASN A 17 3.07 17.37 36.48
C ASN A 17 3.06 18.10 35.11
N VAL A 18 1.93 18.70 34.76
CA VAL A 18 1.69 19.41 33.49
C VAL A 18 1.76 20.93 33.73
N PRO A 19 2.45 21.71 32.89
CA PRO A 19 2.04 23.07 32.57
C PRO A 19 1.41 23.11 31.17
N THR A 20 0.20 23.65 31.12
CA THR A 20 -0.64 23.89 29.94
C THR A 20 -0.03 24.90 28.96
N SER A 21 -0.02 24.62 27.66
CA SER A 21 0.26 25.58 26.56
C SER A 21 -0.42 25.11 25.25
N PRO A 22 -0.76 26.01 24.30
CA PRO A 22 -2.03 25.97 23.56
C PRO A 22 -2.04 25.10 22.31
N ALA A 23 -3.26 24.82 21.84
CA ALA A 23 -3.61 23.98 20.69
C ALA A 23 -2.76 24.24 19.42
N PRO A 24 -2.43 23.20 18.63
CA PRO A 24 -1.65 23.37 17.41
C PRO A 24 -2.50 24.07 16.34
N LYS A 25 -2.03 25.26 15.92
CA LYS A 25 -2.50 25.92 14.70
C LYS A 25 -2.15 25.01 13.51
N ARG A 26 -3.14 24.73 12.66
CA ARG A 26 -2.97 24.11 11.34
C ARG A 26 -1.90 24.88 10.56
N ALA A 27 -0.73 24.30 10.36
CA ALA A 27 0.26 24.81 9.42
C ALA A 27 -0.19 24.48 7.99
N ARG A 28 -0.07 25.49 7.13
CA ARG A 28 -0.41 25.50 5.71
C ARG A 28 0.76 24.87 4.94
N LEU A 29 0.48 24.08 3.92
CA LEU A 29 1.44 23.42 3.02
C LEU A 29 2.12 24.45 2.09
N GLU A 30 2.94 25.36 2.62
CA GLU A 30 3.67 26.35 1.79
C GLU A 30 5.14 26.57 2.20
N ASP A 31 5.78 25.69 2.99
CA ASP A 31 7.20 25.84 3.40
C ASP A 31 8.06 24.65 2.93
N ILE A 32 8.36 24.52 1.62
CA ILE A 32 9.29 23.47 1.10
C ILE A 32 10.46 24.05 0.27
N ASP A 33 10.56 25.35 0.03
CA ASP A 33 11.57 25.88 -0.91
C ASP A 33 12.86 26.47 -0.29
N ASP A 34 13.13 26.26 1.01
CA ASP A 34 14.32 26.84 1.67
C ASP A 34 15.53 25.89 1.85
N ASP A 35 15.38 24.58 1.68
CA ASP A 35 16.50 23.64 1.93
C ASP A 35 17.46 23.48 0.74
N ILE A 36 16.95 23.45 -0.50
CA ILE A 36 17.81 23.26 -1.68
C ILE A 36 18.68 24.49 -1.95
N SER A 37 18.11 25.69 -1.78
CA SER A 37 18.81 26.96 -1.96
C SER A 37 19.90 27.18 -0.90
N SER A 38 19.66 26.71 0.34
CA SER A 38 20.63 26.74 1.43
C SER A 38 21.82 25.80 1.17
N ILE A 39 21.55 24.59 0.69
CA ILE A 39 22.59 23.62 0.29
C ILE A 39 23.43 24.16 -0.88
N PHE A 40 22.79 24.74 -1.90
CA PHE A 40 23.47 25.30 -3.06
C PHE A 40 24.40 26.46 -2.69
N ASN A 41 23.98 27.33 -1.77
CA ASN A 41 24.79 28.45 -1.28
C ASN A 41 25.91 28.02 -0.33
N ALA A 42 25.70 26.96 0.47
CA ALA A 42 26.76 26.35 1.30
C ALA A 42 27.88 25.75 0.43
N PHE A 43 27.53 25.20 -0.74
CA PHE A 43 28.48 24.64 -1.71
C PHE A 43 29.36 25.68 -2.41
N HIS A 44 28.91 26.95 -2.49
CA HIS A 44 29.64 28.03 -3.15
C HIS A 44 30.36 28.99 -2.21
N THR A 45 30.14 28.90 -0.90
CA THR A 45 30.77 29.80 0.09
C THR A 45 31.93 29.18 0.87
N ALA A 46 32.27 27.91 0.64
CA ALA A 46 33.48 27.30 1.16
C ALA A 46 34.51 27.12 0.03
N ASN A 47 35.47 28.04 -0.02
CA ASN A 47 36.85 27.96 -0.52
C ASN A 47 37.15 27.17 -1.81
N GLU A 48 37.84 27.86 -2.74
CA GLU A 48 38.59 27.34 -3.89
C GLU A 48 38.78 25.82 -3.90
N ILE A 49 37.90 25.12 -4.62
CA ILE A 49 38.10 23.72 -4.94
C ILE A 49 39.16 23.70 -6.05
N GLU A 50 40.42 23.41 -5.70
CA GLU A 50 41.34 22.84 -6.67
C GLU A 50 40.64 21.62 -7.28
N ALA A 51 40.35 21.68 -8.58
CA ALA A 51 39.64 20.64 -9.30
C ALA A 51 40.48 19.36 -9.31
N SER A 52 40.35 18.56 -8.24
CA SER A 52 40.77 17.17 -8.25
C SER A 52 39.72 16.36 -9.01
N PRO A 53 40.13 15.40 -9.86
CA PRO A 53 39.23 14.65 -10.74
C PRO A 53 38.21 13.75 -10.02
N ASN A 54 38.24 13.69 -8.68
CA ASN A 54 37.54 12.67 -7.88
C ASN A 54 36.27 13.18 -7.16
N ILE A 55 35.86 14.43 -7.36
CA ILE A 55 34.64 14.97 -6.73
C ILE A 55 33.40 14.28 -7.27
N LEU A 56 33.37 14.01 -8.59
CA LEU A 56 32.28 13.27 -9.22
C LEU A 56 32.24 11.82 -8.73
N ASP A 57 33.38 11.17 -8.52
CA ASP A 57 33.44 9.80 -7.98
C ASP A 57 32.96 9.75 -6.52
N THR A 58 33.22 10.80 -5.73
CA THR A 58 32.75 10.88 -4.34
C THR A 58 31.23 11.06 -4.29
N VAL A 59 30.68 11.92 -5.15
CA VAL A 59 29.22 12.13 -5.28
C VAL A 59 28.52 10.89 -5.85
N LEU A 60 29.16 10.15 -6.78
CA LEU A 60 28.62 8.89 -7.30
C LEU A 60 28.61 7.80 -6.22
N ASN A 61 29.67 7.68 -5.42
CA ASN A 61 29.72 6.72 -4.31
C ASN A 61 28.71 7.06 -3.19
N GLU A 62 28.36 8.33 -2.99
CA GLU A 62 27.30 8.76 -2.06
C GLU A 62 25.88 8.52 -2.61
N LEU A 63 25.72 8.20 -3.89
CA LEU A 63 24.44 7.84 -4.50
C LEU A 63 24.25 6.31 -4.60
N ASP A 64 25.33 5.53 -4.46
CA ASP A 64 25.32 4.07 -4.43
C ASP A 64 25.09 3.56 -2.98
N ASP A 65 23.91 3.86 -2.41
CA ASP A 65 23.46 3.44 -1.07
C ASP A 65 23.14 1.92 -0.95
N GLU A 66 23.86 1.04 -1.65
CA GLU A 66 23.71 -0.41 -1.45
C GLU A 66 24.91 -0.99 -0.68
N ASP A 67 24.73 -1.15 0.63
CA ASP A 67 25.62 -1.94 1.49
C ASP A 67 25.65 -3.40 0.99
N THR A 68 26.62 -3.73 0.15
CA THR A 68 26.81 -5.09 -0.37
C THR A 68 27.54 -5.97 0.64
N GLY A 69 27.01 -7.18 0.87
CA GLY A 69 27.66 -8.18 1.72
C GLY A 69 28.87 -8.85 1.05
N PRO A 70 29.68 -9.62 1.82
CA PRO A 70 30.82 -10.35 1.26
C PRO A 70 30.39 -11.38 0.21
N PRO A 71 31.26 -11.70 -0.78
CA PRO A 71 30.92 -12.64 -1.84
C PRO A 71 30.67 -14.04 -1.31
N ILE A 72 29.65 -14.70 -1.85
CA ILE A 72 29.32 -16.12 -1.60
C ILE A 72 29.97 -17.02 -2.65
N GLU A 73 29.97 -18.34 -2.42
CA GLU A 73 30.46 -19.32 -3.40
C GLU A 73 29.80 -19.12 -4.77
N GLN A 74 30.60 -19.01 -5.83
CA GLN A 74 30.13 -18.66 -7.19
C GLN A 74 28.99 -19.55 -7.68
N LYS A 75 29.02 -20.86 -7.40
CA LYS A 75 27.96 -21.77 -7.81
C LYS A 75 26.61 -21.45 -7.14
N VAL A 76 26.65 -20.99 -5.89
CA VAL A 76 25.46 -20.55 -5.15
C VAL A 76 24.98 -19.21 -5.72
N ALA A 77 25.89 -18.27 -5.99
CA ALA A 77 25.54 -17.01 -6.65
C ALA A 77 24.86 -17.23 -8.01
N ASP A 78 25.46 -18.06 -8.88
CA ASP A 78 24.91 -18.40 -10.18
C ASP A 78 23.53 -19.07 -10.06
N MET A 79 23.35 -19.93 -9.05
CA MET A 79 22.07 -20.58 -8.77
C MET A 79 21.01 -19.54 -8.37
N VAL A 80 21.32 -18.66 -7.43
CA VAL A 80 20.40 -17.61 -6.95
C VAL A 80 20.00 -16.69 -8.10
N THR A 81 20.97 -16.22 -8.90
CA THR A 81 20.72 -15.38 -10.08
C THR A 81 19.83 -16.09 -11.08
N LYS A 82 20.08 -17.37 -11.38
CA LYS A 82 19.23 -18.15 -12.29
C LYS A 82 17.81 -18.32 -11.76
N VAL A 83 17.63 -18.56 -10.46
CA VAL A 83 16.31 -18.76 -9.84
C VAL A 83 15.52 -17.45 -9.80
N GLN A 84 16.17 -16.31 -9.59
CA GLN A 84 15.51 -14.99 -9.59
C GLN A 84 15.12 -14.51 -10.99
N THR A 85 15.94 -14.80 -12.00
CA THR A 85 15.72 -14.28 -13.36
C THR A 85 14.89 -15.21 -14.24
N ASN A 86 14.86 -16.52 -13.95
CA ASN A 86 14.17 -17.48 -14.79
C ASN A 86 12.92 -18.05 -14.11
N LYS A 87 11.81 -18.00 -14.83
CA LYS A 87 10.58 -18.67 -14.41
C LYS A 87 10.72 -20.19 -14.60
N MET A 88 10.49 -20.95 -13.53
CA MET A 88 10.39 -22.41 -13.65
C MET A 88 9.14 -22.83 -14.45
N SER A 89 9.19 -23.99 -15.11
CA SER A 89 8.04 -24.51 -15.86
C SER A 89 6.82 -24.74 -14.95
N GLU A 90 5.62 -24.59 -15.51
CA GLU A 90 4.38 -24.72 -14.72
C GLU A 90 4.20 -26.10 -14.08
N GLU A 91 4.67 -27.15 -14.75
CA GLU A 91 4.62 -28.53 -14.24
C GLU A 91 5.49 -28.67 -12.98
N LYS A 92 6.77 -28.28 -13.07
CA LYS A 92 7.70 -28.29 -11.93
C LYS A 92 7.23 -27.40 -10.79
N PHE A 93 6.60 -26.27 -11.11
CA PHE A 93 6.01 -25.39 -10.12
C PHE A 93 4.84 -26.07 -9.36
N LYS A 94 3.93 -26.71 -10.09
CA LYS A 94 2.79 -27.44 -9.51
C LYS A 94 3.26 -28.61 -8.65
N GLU A 95 4.29 -29.33 -9.07
CA GLU A 95 4.91 -30.40 -8.28
C GLU A 95 5.45 -29.87 -6.95
N LYS A 96 6.21 -28.77 -6.95
CA LYS A 96 6.68 -28.12 -5.70
C LYS A 96 5.52 -27.68 -4.81
N CYS A 97 4.45 -27.13 -5.39
CA CYS A 97 3.27 -26.72 -4.63
C CYS A 97 2.51 -27.89 -3.98
N LYS A 98 2.50 -29.05 -4.63
CA LYS A 98 1.91 -30.29 -4.09
C LYS A 98 2.76 -30.89 -2.97
N LYS A 99 4.09 -30.87 -3.13
CA LYS A 99 5.04 -31.35 -2.11
C LYS A 99 4.84 -30.63 -0.78
N TYR A 100 4.80 -29.30 -0.82
CA TYR A 100 4.68 -28.49 0.40
C TYR A 100 3.21 -28.22 0.75
N SER A 101 2.57 -29.22 1.36
CA SER A 101 1.19 -29.12 1.84
C SER A 101 1.11 -28.35 3.16
N ARG A 102 -0.01 -27.65 3.39
CA ARG A 102 -0.20 -26.83 4.59
C ARG A 102 -0.20 -27.73 5.85
N PRO A 103 0.63 -27.45 6.86
CA PRO A 103 0.57 -28.12 8.16
C PRO A 103 -0.76 -27.82 8.87
N SER A 104 -1.36 -28.82 9.53
CA SER A 104 -2.67 -28.68 10.19
C SER A 104 -2.69 -27.69 11.35
N ASN A 105 -1.56 -27.44 11.99
CA ASN A 105 -1.40 -26.48 13.08
C ASN A 105 -1.11 -25.04 12.60
N CYS A 106 -0.99 -24.81 11.29
CA CYS A 106 -0.63 -23.52 10.70
C CYS A 106 -1.74 -23.01 9.77
N ASP A 107 -2.84 -22.52 10.32
CA ASP A 107 -4.00 -22.06 9.56
C ASP A 107 -3.76 -20.82 8.69
N MET A 108 -2.79 -19.99 9.08
CA MET A 108 -2.43 -18.77 8.37
C MET A 108 -1.50 -19.01 7.17
N LEU A 109 -0.90 -20.21 7.04
CA LEU A 109 -0.02 -20.57 5.92
C LEU A 109 -0.82 -20.99 4.69
N GLN A 110 -1.69 -20.09 4.24
CA GLN A 110 -2.47 -20.25 3.02
C GLN A 110 -2.65 -18.91 2.31
N GLN A 111 -3.06 -19.00 1.06
CA GLN A 111 -3.40 -17.84 0.25
C GLN A 111 -4.59 -17.08 0.87
N THR A 112 -4.40 -15.80 1.14
CA THR A 112 -5.44 -14.91 1.67
C THR A 112 -6.43 -14.57 0.56
N LYS A 113 -7.70 -14.90 0.76
CA LYS A 113 -8.76 -14.62 -0.20
C LYS A 113 -9.49 -13.33 0.15
N VAL A 114 -10.00 -12.63 -0.86
CA VAL A 114 -10.94 -11.55 -0.63
C VAL A 114 -12.27 -12.14 -0.13
N ASN A 115 -12.85 -11.52 0.90
CA ASN A 115 -14.15 -11.91 1.44
C ASN A 115 -15.21 -11.96 0.34
N GLN A 116 -16.04 -13.01 0.33
CA GLN A 116 -17.04 -13.24 -0.70
C GLN A 116 -17.97 -12.03 -0.93
N LEU A 117 -18.41 -11.37 0.13
CA LEU A 117 -19.29 -10.19 0.06
C LEU A 117 -18.66 -9.02 -0.71
N ILE A 118 -17.36 -8.80 -0.53
CA ILE A 118 -16.62 -7.76 -1.27
C ILE A 118 -16.32 -8.28 -2.67
N TRP A 119 -15.84 -9.52 -2.77
CA TRP A 119 -15.47 -10.17 -4.02
C TRP A 119 -16.57 -10.08 -5.07
N GLU A 120 -17.82 -10.38 -4.68
CA GLU A 120 -19.01 -10.32 -5.53
C GLU A 120 -19.28 -8.94 -6.12
N LYS A 121 -18.87 -7.88 -5.43
CA LYS A 121 -19.05 -6.48 -5.86
C LYS A 121 -17.88 -5.94 -6.69
N LEU A 122 -16.73 -6.61 -6.68
CA LEU A 122 -15.58 -6.21 -7.48
C LEU A 122 -15.81 -6.42 -8.97
N ARG A 123 -15.28 -5.50 -9.78
CA ARG A 123 -15.29 -5.60 -11.25
C ARG A 123 -14.46 -6.81 -11.72
N PRO A 124 -15.04 -7.74 -12.49
CA PRO A 124 -14.33 -8.95 -12.93
C PRO A 124 -13.11 -8.65 -13.81
N ALA A 125 -13.27 -7.79 -14.82
CA ALA A 125 -12.24 -7.54 -15.84
C ALA A 125 -11.00 -6.79 -15.32
N THR A 126 -11.15 -6.03 -14.23
CA THR A 126 -10.08 -5.18 -13.69
C THR A 126 -9.66 -5.65 -12.29
N SER A 127 -10.49 -5.37 -11.29
CA SER A 127 -10.15 -5.54 -9.88
C SER A 127 -9.95 -7.00 -9.48
N ARG A 128 -10.86 -7.89 -9.88
CA ARG A 128 -10.71 -9.34 -9.60
C ARG A 128 -9.52 -9.93 -10.34
N SER A 129 -9.36 -9.62 -11.63
CA SER A 129 -8.24 -10.08 -12.44
C SER A 129 -6.89 -9.66 -11.84
N ARG A 130 -6.78 -8.40 -11.40
CA ARG A 130 -5.60 -7.87 -10.71
C ARG A 130 -5.35 -8.56 -9.36
N ASP A 131 -6.38 -8.72 -8.53
CA ASP A 131 -6.24 -9.41 -7.24
C ASP A 131 -5.84 -10.87 -7.39
N ILE A 132 -6.36 -11.60 -8.40
CA ILE A 132 -5.94 -12.97 -8.70
C ILE A 132 -4.44 -13.04 -9.01
N LYS A 133 -3.88 -12.04 -9.71
CA LYS A 133 -2.43 -11.98 -9.96
C LYS A 133 -1.65 -11.84 -8.65
N PHE A 134 -2.10 -10.98 -7.74
CA PHE A 134 -1.47 -10.86 -6.42
C PHE A 134 -1.63 -12.12 -5.56
N GLN A 135 -2.82 -12.74 -5.58
CA GLN A 135 -3.05 -14.03 -4.94
C GLN A 135 -2.04 -15.07 -5.45
N LYS A 136 -1.75 -15.13 -6.76
CA LYS A 136 -0.73 -16.03 -7.31
C LYS A 136 0.66 -15.76 -6.75
N CYS A 137 1.02 -14.52 -6.43
CA CYS A 137 2.30 -14.18 -5.77
C CYS A 137 2.40 -14.74 -4.34
N GLN A 138 1.27 -14.99 -3.67
CA GLN A 138 1.23 -15.57 -2.31
C GLN A 138 1.68 -17.03 -2.26
N THR A 139 2.12 -17.61 -3.38
CA THR A 139 2.84 -18.89 -3.38
C THR A 139 4.12 -18.84 -2.56
N ALA A 140 4.61 -17.65 -2.17
CA ALA A 140 5.60 -17.47 -1.12
C ALA A 140 5.26 -18.19 0.19
N THR A 141 3.98 -18.36 0.53
CA THR A 141 3.53 -19.18 1.68
C THR A 141 3.98 -20.63 1.59
N LYS A 142 4.10 -21.19 0.38
CA LYS A 142 4.68 -22.54 0.15
C LYS A 142 6.18 -22.57 0.44
N GLY A 143 6.88 -21.46 0.19
CA GLY A 143 8.28 -21.28 0.57
C GLY A 143 8.46 -21.29 2.10
N ILE A 144 7.58 -20.59 2.84
CA ILE A 144 7.57 -20.64 4.31
C ILE A 144 7.33 -22.06 4.82
N ILE A 145 6.40 -22.82 4.20
CA ILE A 145 6.18 -24.24 4.56
C ILE A 145 7.46 -25.06 4.35
N ALA A 146 8.14 -24.89 3.21
CA ALA A 146 9.40 -25.58 2.93
C ALA A 146 10.47 -25.26 3.98
N LEU A 147 10.62 -23.99 4.37
CA LEU A 147 11.54 -23.58 5.44
C LEU A 147 11.13 -24.14 6.81
N THR A 148 9.82 -24.27 7.07
CA THR A 148 9.33 -24.87 8.32
C THR A 148 9.65 -26.37 8.36
N GLU A 149 9.53 -27.08 7.24
CA GLU A 149 9.94 -28.48 7.11
C GLU A 149 11.46 -28.65 7.29
N THR A 150 12.29 -27.74 6.77
CA THR A 150 13.74 -27.80 7.00
C THR A 150 14.09 -27.60 8.46
N VAL A 151 13.44 -26.68 9.18
CA VAL A 151 13.60 -26.53 10.64
C VAL A 151 13.22 -27.82 11.35
N LYS A 152 12.09 -28.44 10.99
CA LYS A 152 11.66 -29.73 11.60
C LYS A 152 12.72 -30.82 11.42
N LEU A 153 13.31 -30.94 10.23
CA LEU A 153 14.37 -31.90 9.96
C LEU A 153 15.63 -31.60 10.78
N LEU A 154 16.05 -30.34 10.83
CA LEU A 154 17.22 -29.91 11.61
C LEU A 154 17.04 -30.17 13.11
N LEU A 155 15.86 -29.92 13.67
CA LEU A 155 15.57 -30.22 15.08
C LEU A 155 15.65 -31.72 15.41
N SER A 156 15.60 -32.58 14.41
CA SER A 156 15.74 -34.03 14.56
C SER A 156 17.21 -34.50 14.48
N CYS A 157 18.14 -33.63 14.08
CA CYS A 157 19.56 -33.93 13.98
C CYS A 157 20.28 -33.59 15.30
N PRO A 158 21.20 -34.45 15.78
CA PRO A 158 22.07 -34.09 16.89
C PRO A 158 23.06 -33.00 16.45
N ASN A 159 23.36 -32.05 17.35
CA ASN A 159 24.40 -31.01 17.17
C ASN A 159 24.15 -29.99 16.04
N VAL A 160 22.92 -29.54 15.82
CA VAL A 160 22.66 -28.40 14.93
C VAL A 160 23.07 -27.09 15.58
N GLU A 161 23.85 -26.29 14.84
CA GLU A 161 24.23 -24.95 15.28
C GLU A 161 23.02 -24.02 15.33
N LYS A 162 22.87 -23.29 16.45
CA LYS A 162 21.72 -22.39 16.65
C LYS A 162 21.62 -21.30 15.58
N SER A 163 22.76 -20.82 15.08
CA SER A 163 22.83 -19.78 14.03
C SER A 163 22.10 -20.21 12.75
N ILE A 164 22.17 -21.48 12.36
CA ILE A 164 21.46 -22.04 11.20
C ILE A 164 19.95 -21.97 11.42
N ILE A 165 19.49 -22.36 12.60
CA ILE A 165 18.06 -22.32 12.95
C ILE A 165 17.58 -20.86 12.98
N HIS A 166 18.35 -19.95 13.58
CA HIS A 166 18.05 -18.51 13.59
C HIS A 166 17.95 -17.94 12.17
N GLY A 167 18.91 -18.22 11.29
CA GLY A 167 18.88 -17.74 9.91
C GLY A 167 17.65 -18.23 9.13
N ILE A 168 17.18 -19.46 9.38
CA ILE A 168 15.93 -19.95 8.77
C ILE A 168 14.71 -19.24 9.36
N PHE A 169 14.68 -18.98 10.67
CA PHE A 169 13.61 -18.19 11.29
C PHE A 169 13.56 -16.75 10.77
N ASP A 170 14.72 -16.11 10.57
CA ASP A 170 14.80 -14.78 9.96
C ASP A 170 14.26 -14.80 8.54
N ALA A 171 14.64 -15.79 7.73
CA ALA A 171 14.08 -15.98 6.40
C ALA A 171 12.55 -16.19 6.41
N ILE A 172 12.02 -17.01 7.33
CA ILE A 172 10.57 -17.18 7.52
C ILE A 172 9.91 -15.84 7.85
N THR A 173 10.51 -15.07 8.75
CA THR A 173 9.98 -13.78 9.21
C THR A 173 9.95 -12.75 8.10
N LEU A 174 11.04 -12.60 7.33
CA LEU A 174 11.14 -11.66 6.21
C LEU A 174 10.13 -12.00 5.10
N VAL A 175 10.00 -13.28 4.74
CA VAL A 175 9.01 -13.71 3.74
C VAL A 175 7.58 -13.53 4.25
N ALA A 176 7.32 -13.80 5.54
CA ALA A 176 6.01 -13.58 6.15
C ALA A 176 5.64 -12.09 6.18
N GLN A 177 6.58 -11.21 6.52
CA GLN A 177 6.41 -9.77 6.51
C GLN A 177 6.08 -9.25 5.10
N GLY A 178 6.83 -9.67 4.09
CA GLY A 178 6.52 -9.31 2.70
C GLY A 178 5.14 -9.79 2.24
N ASN A 179 4.68 -10.96 2.70
CA ASN A 179 3.33 -11.44 2.42
C ASN A 179 2.24 -10.63 3.14
N LEU A 180 2.51 -10.14 4.36
CA LEU A 180 1.63 -9.22 5.08
C LEU A 180 1.52 -7.88 4.33
N GLU A 181 2.63 -7.29 3.94
CA GLU A 181 2.67 -6.04 3.16
C GLU A 181 1.95 -6.18 1.82
N LEU A 182 2.13 -7.31 1.13
CA LEU A 182 1.37 -7.63 -0.09
C LEU A 182 -0.15 -7.63 0.20
N ASN A 183 -0.59 -8.21 1.31
CA ASN A 183 -2.00 -8.19 1.70
C ASN A 183 -2.51 -6.76 1.98
N LEU A 184 -1.71 -5.92 2.64
CA LEU A 184 -2.08 -4.53 2.89
C LEU A 184 -2.13 -3.72 1.58
N ALA A 185 -1.16 -3.91 0.68
CA ALA A 185 -1.17 -3.28 -0.64
C ALA A 185 -2.40 -3.69 -1.47
N ARG A 186 -2.79 -4.96 -1.43
CA ARG A 186 -4.03 -5.45 -2.06
C ARG A 186 -5.27 -4.73 -1.53
N ARG A 187 -5.37 -4.49 -0.22
CA ARG A 187 -6.50 -3.73 0.36
C ARG A 187 -6.57 -2.31 -0.15
N GLU A 188 -5.44 -1.60 -0.20
CA GLU A 188 -5.40 -0.23 -0.71
C GLU A 188 -5.77 -0.18 -2.20
N LEU A 189 -5.34 -1.17 -3.00
CA LEU A 189 -5.71 -1.25 -4.41
C LEU A 189 -7.20 -1.55 -4.64
N LEU A 190 -7.87 -2.23 -3.71
CA LEU A 190 -9.30 -2.54 -3.78
C LEU A 190 -10.18 -1.43 -3.19
N LYS A 191 -9.61 -0.53 -2.39
CA LYS A 191 -10.30 0.60 -1.76
C LYS A 191 -11.15 1.46 -2.72
N PRO A 192 -10.68 1.85 -3.93
CA PRO A 192 -11.50 2.66 -4.86
C PRO A 192 -12.67 1.88 -5.47
N ASP A 193 -12.72 0.56 -5.32
CA ASP A 193 -13.86 -0.26 -5.75
C ASP A 193 -14.98 -0.33 -4.69
N LEU A 194 -14.73 0.17 -3.48
CA LEU A 194 -15.70 0.24 -2.39
C LEU A 194 -16.36 1.62 -2.34
N SER A 195 -17.62 1.68 -1.90
CA SER A 195 -18.27 2.97 -1.65
C SER A 195 -17.59 3.68 -0.47
N GLN A 196 -17.67 5.01 -0.46
CA GLN A 196 -16.95 5.87 0.48
C GLN A 196 -17.13 5.45 1.95
N ASP A 197 -18.35 5.10 2.36
CA ASP A 197 -18.67 4.67 3.73
C ASP A 197 -17.95 3.37 4.14
N PHE A 198 -17.68 2.48 3.19
CA PHE A 198 -17.05 1.18 3.43
C PHE A 198 -15.54 1.17 3.19
N GLN A 199 -14.94 2.27 2.72
CA GLN A 199 -13.49 2.36 2.52
C GLN A 199 -12.69 2.19 3.82
N GLN A 200 -13.31 2.47 4.98
CA GLN A 200 -12.71 2.21 6.29
C GLN A 200 -12.42 0.72 6.56
N LEU A 201 -13.05 -0.19 5.82
CA LEU A 201 -12.74 -1.63 5.85
C LEU A 201 -11.32 -1.93 5.34
N CYS A 202 -10.76 -1.07 4.49
CA CYS A 202 -9.38 -1.20 4.00
C CYS A 202 -8.33 -0.75 5.02
N SER A 203 -8.73 -0.16 6.15
CA SER A 203 -7.77 0.32 7.16
C SER A 203 -6.87 -0.80 7.69
N GLN A 204 -5.63 -0.43 8.05
CA GLN A 204 -4.65 -1.37 8.60
C GLN A 204 -5.07 -1.93 9.97
N ASN A 205 -5.97 -1.25 10.67
CA ASN A 205 -6.53 -1.69 11.96
C ASN A 205 -7.40 -2.96 11.85
N VAL A 206 -7.79 -3.37 10.63
CA VAL A 206 -8.45 -4.66 10.40
C VAL A 206 -7.37 -5.74 10.32
N PRO A 207 -7.31 -6.74 11.21
CA PRO A 207 -6.31 -7.80 11.08
C PRO A 207 -6.54 -8.59 9.78
N VAL A 208 -5.46 -8.97 9.11
CA VAL A 208 -5.53 -9.90 7.96
C VAL A 208 -5.60 -11.32 8.51
N THR A 209 -6.66 -12.05 8.19
CA THR A 209 -6.82 -13.47 8.55
C THR A 209 -6.63 -14.32 7.28
N THR A 210 -7.27 -15.49 7.23
CA THR A 210 -7.46 -16.22 5.97
C THR A 210 -8.27 -15.39 4.94
N GLN A 211 -9.03 -14.42 5.44
CA GLN A 211 -9.79 -13.45 4.68
C GLN A 211 -9.11 -12.08 4.69
N LEU A 212 -9.07 -11.43 3.53
CA LEU A 212 -8.34 -10.18 3.33
C LEU A 212 -8.90 -9.07 4.21
N PHE A 213 -10.21 -9.00 4.45
CA PHE A 213 -10.86 -7.97 5.26
C PHE A 213 -11.29 -8.49 6.65
N GLY A 214 -10.70 -9.61 7.10
CA GLY A 214 -11.01 -10.26 8.37
C GLY A 214 -12.32 -11.06 8.33
N ASP A 215 -12.59 -11.81 9.38
CA ASP A 215 -13.70 -12.79 9.40
C ASP A 215 -15.06 -12.13 9.70
N ASP A 216 -15.08 -11.04 10.49
CA ASP A 216 -16.30 -10.34 10.93
C ASP A 216 -16.85 -9.31 9.94
N ILE A 217 -16.66 -9.54 8.64
CA ILE A 217 -16.99 -8.55 7.60
C ILE A 217 -18.47 -8.15 7.61
N GLU A 218 -19.37 -9.12 7.83
CA GLU A 218 -20.81 -8.87 7.87
C GLU A 218 -21.22 -7.95 9.01
N LYS A 219 -20.66 -8.19 10.19
CA LYS A 219 -20.89 -7.39 11.38
C LYS A 219 -20.38 -5.97 11.14
N ARG A 220 -19.16 -5.82 10.63
CA ARG A 220 -18.56 -4.50 10.33
C ARG A 220 -19.37 -3.73 9.29
N VAL A 221 -19.85 -4.37 8.24
CA VAL A 221 -20.70 -3.72 7.23
C VAL A 221 -22.01 -3.22 7.85
N LYS A 222 -22.65 -4.00 8.71
CA LYS A 222 -23.87 -3.60 9.42
C LYS A 222 -23.62 -2.43 10.38
N ASP A 223 -22.54 -2.49 11.15
CA ASP A 223 -22.15 -1.45 12.11
C ASP A 223 -21.85 -0.13 11.39
N ILE A 224 -21.13 -0.20 10.26
CA ILE A 224 -20.85 0.96 9.40
C ILE A 224 -22.16 1.56 8.87
N ALA A 225 -23.06 0.75 8.32
CA ALA A 225 -24.33 1.23 7.78
C ALA A 225 -25.20 1.89 8.87
N ALA A 226 -25.21 1.34 10.08
CA ALA A 226 -25.89 1.93 11.23
C ALA A 226 -25.24 3.26 11.64
N SER A 227 -23.91 3.32 11.69
CA SER A 227 -23.14 4.53 12.00
C SER A 227 -23.39 5.64 10.98
N THR A 228 -23.37 5.34 9.68
CA THR A 228 -23.67 6.32 8.62
C THR A 228 -25.10 6.86 8.74
N LYS A 229 -26.07 6.00 9.08
CA LYS A 229 -27.47 6.42 9.30
C LYS A 229 -27.61 7.34 10.51
N ILE A 230 -26.87 7.09 11.59
CA ILE A 230 -26.85 7.96 12.77
C ILE A 230 -26.11 9.27 12.45
N GLY A 231 -24.95 9.19 11.80
CA GLY A 231 -24.17 10.34 11.35
C GLY A 231 -24.97 11.28 10.46
N ALA A 232 -25.81 10.76 9.56
CA ALA A 232 -26.72 11.58 8.75
C ALA A 232 -27.81 12.29 9.57
N LYS A 233 -28.23 11.73 10.71
CA LYS A 233 -29.22 12.34 11.62
C LYS A 233 -28.60 13.33 12.61
N VAL A 234 -27.37 13.06 13.04
CA VAL A 234 -26.63 13.88 14.02
C VAL A 234 -25.88 15.02 13.33
N SER A 235 -25.40 14.82 12.11
CA SER A 235 -24.80 15.87 11.29
C SER A 235 -25.91 16.81 10.80
N TYR A 236 -26.05 17.96 11.45
CA TYR A 236 -26.78 19.09 10.89
C TYR A 236 -26.02 19.56 9.64
N ARG A 237 -26.27 18.94 8.48
CA ARG A 237 -25.93 19.55 7.19
C ARG A 237 -26.90 20.72 7.02
N GLY A 238 -26.52 21.85 7.61
CA GLY A 238 -27.19 23.12 7.40
C GLY A 238 -27.33 23.32 5.90
N ASN A 239 -28.58 23.27 5.45
CA ASN A 239 -28.93 23.42 4.04
C ASN A 239 -28.69 24.89 3.69
N TYR A 240 -27.44 25.28 3.45
CA TYR A 240 -27.08 26.57 2.89
C TYR A 240 -27.62 26.60 1.46
N HIS A 241 -28.89 27.01 1.37
CA HIS A 241 -29.49 27.45 0.14
C HIS A 241 -28.66 28.65 -0.33
N SER A 242 -27.84 28.45 -1.36
CA SER A 242 -27.29 29.54 -2.14
C SER A 242 -28.46 30.26 -2.83
N ARG A 243 -29.05 31.22 -2.13
CA ARG A 243 -29.95 32.24 -2.70
C ARG A 243 -29.11 33.48 -3.01
N GLY A 244 -28.72 33.61 -4.27
CA GLY A 244 -28.19 34.83 -4.88
C GLY A 244 -27.71 34.47 -6.28
N TYR A 245 -28.14 35.05 -7.39
CA TYR A 245 -28.67 36.38 -7.64
C TYR A 245 -29.46 36.29 -8.97
N ARG A 246 -30.78 36.47 -8.98
CA ARG A 246 -31.54 36.73 -10.22
C ARG A 246 -31.80 38.23 -10.32
N GLY A 247 -30.78 38.98 -10.71
CA GLY A 247 -30.92 40.39 -11.07
C GLY A 247 -31.44 40.54 -12.49
N ARG A 248 -32.77 40.61 -12.67
CA ARG A 248 -33.37 41.23 -13.85
C ARG A 248 -33.15 42.74 -13.74
N GLY A 249 -32.30 43.29 -14.60
CA GLY A 249 -32.11 44.73 -14.76
C GLY A 249 -31.69 45.07 -16.19
N ARG A 250 -32.65 45.37 -17.04
CA ARG A 250 -32.53 46.20 -18.26
C ARG A 250 -33.65 47.24 -18.17
N PRO A 251 -33.60 48.42 -18.84
CA PRO A 251 -32.82 48.73 -20.06
C PRO A 251 -32.22 50.16 -20.14
N PHE A 252 -31.42 50.45 -21.19
CA PHE A 252 -31.69 51.48 -22.23
C PHE A 252 -30.37 52.01 -22.87
N LEU A 253 -30.37 52.08 -24.22
CA LEU A 253 -29.47 52.78 -25.17
C LEU A 253 -28.08 52.23 -25.52
N ALA A 254 -28.00 51.56 -26.68
CA ALA A 254 -27.04 51.81 -27.78
C ALA A 254 -27.38 50.84 -28.93
N ARG A 255 -28.32 51.19 -29.81
CA ARG A 255 -28.07 51.76 -31.15
C ARG A 255 -27.07 50.96 -32.02
N GLY A 256 -27.61 49.98 -32.74
CA GLY A 256 -27.32 49.71 -34.16
C GLY A 256 -25.95 49.15 -34.56
N LYS A 257 -25.94 47.93 -35.11
CA LYS A 257 -25.62 47.65 -36.52
C LYS A 257 -25.74 46.16 -36.81
N SER A 258 -26.48 45.86 -37.87
CA SER A 258 -26.56 44.59 -38.59
C SER A 258 -25.19 44.01 -38.90
N TRP A 259 -25.04 42.68 -38.85
CA TRP A 259 -24.66 41.82 -39.99
C TRP A 259 -25.04 40.38 -39.61
N ALA A 260 -26.04 39.84 -40.30
CA ALA A 260 -26.41 38.44 -40.23
C ALA A 260 -25.41 37.61 -41.03
N PHE A 261 -24.85 36.57 -40.43
CA PHE A 261 -24.31 35.44 -41.18
C PHE A 261 -25.12 34.20 -40.81
N ARG A 262 -26.04 33.84 -41.72
CA ARG A 262 -26.72 32.54 -41.72
C ARG A 262 -25.85 31.55 -42.52
N PRO A 263 -25.69 30.30 -42.07
CA PRO A 263 -25.02 29.27 -42.87
C PRO A 263 -25.92 28.83 -44.06
N PRO A 264 -25.34 28.36 -45.18
CA PRO A 264 -26.13 27.94 -46.33
C PRO A 264 -26.88 26.63 -46.06
N VAL A 265 -28.18 26.65 -46.36
CA VAL A 265 -29.06 25.47 -46.40
C VAL A 265 -28.82 24.74 -47.71
N ALA A 266 -28.42 23.46 -47.64
CA ALA A 266 -28.37 22.57 -48.79
C ALA A 266 -29.81 22.26 -49.25
N GLY A 267 -30.21 22.82 -50.39
CA GLY A 267 -31.46 22.53 -51.06
C GLY A 267 -31.45 21.14 -51.69
N ARG A 268 -32.54 20.40 -51.47
CA ARG A 268 -32.88 19.13 -52.09
C ARG A 268 -33.95 19.42 -53.14
N VAL A 269 -33.74 19.10 -54.42
CA VAL A 269 -34.86 18.91 -55.38
C VAL A 269 -34.56 17.73 -56.32
N SER A 270 -35.62 16.97 -56.54
CA SER A 270 -35.76 15.67 -57.21
C SER A 270 -36.41 15.85 -58.59
N LYS A 271 -36.01 15.07 -59.61
CA LYS A 271 -36.85 14.10 -60.34
C LYS A 271 -36.30 13.71 -61.73
N LYS A 272 -36.42 12.40 -61.99
CA LYS A 272 -36.63 11.63 -63.23
C LYS A 272 -36.69 12.38 -64.57
N ASN A 273 -36.00 11.81 -65.57
CA ASN A 273 -36.63 11.04 -66.65
C ASN A 273 -35.81 9.77 -66.90
#